data_AF-A0A7V2T166-F1
#
_entry.id   AF-A0A7V2T166-F1
#
_cell.length_a   1.000
_cell.length_b   1.000
_cell.length_c   1.000
_cell.angle_alpha   90.00
_cell.angle_beta   90.00
_cell.angle_gamma   90.00
#
_symmetry.space_group_name_H-M   'P 1'
#
loop_
_entity.id
_entity.type
_entity.pdbx_description
1 polymer ?
#
loop_
_entity_poly.entity_id
_entity_poly.type
_entity_poly.pdbx_seq_one_letter_code
_entity_poly.pdbx_strand_id
1 'polypeptide(L)'
;MIEKISKRNNKIARLKRDSSSSQPSASKKQDTGAVAQKFTREQIKEQIVEANTKAKNADSKMRVALKNRNQQQIETYKQKRDQYNVESKRLQHLLSGIPQQEGASSLNTQAFSREEIKTQIVKASEKAKVADANMRTALRNKKPDLATSHRKERDSHNVEVKRLQQLLKSIASGSQIASNQSIKALSASELAKYKTLQKAREKRLHQLPFEIKHANKMIDLYVKNKSDKRHEWSRKLKKLLAEKQTLQKLSAQEIKREQASPESKIANKEQKKSQVVKAKEKTSVEDSDMMRTALKNQESEHATTHREERDYYDDAKRLQLLLTPLSDAEQEEYVLLKSRMKWWKSKGEYKNIQNNQAHFAELGDRYSLYESKEFTQGATGSIGAQG
;
A
#
# COMPACT_ATOMS: atom_id res chain seq x y z
N MET A 1 -56.58 7.17 -35.04
CA MET A 1 -55.19 6.64 -35.07
C MET A 1 -54.70 6.09 -33.72
N ILE A 2 -55.42 6.30 -32.62
CA ILE A 2 -55.13 5.70 -31.29
C ILE A 2 -55.69 4.26 -31.17
N GLU A 3 -56.64 3.87 -32.02
CA GLU A 3 -57.24 2.52 -32.03
C GLU A 3 -56.38 1.41 -32.63
N LYS A 4 -55.29 1.75 -33.36
CA LYS A 4 -54.37 0.77 -33.96
C LYS A 4 -53.25 0.32 -33.00
N ILE A 5 -53.07 0.99 -31.86
CA ILE A 5 -52.04 0.63 -30.86
C ILE A 5 -52.58 -0.39 -29.84
N SER A 6 -53.88 -0.35 -29.51
CA SER A 6 -54.50 -1.29 -28.55
C SER A 6 -54.56 -2.74 -29.07
N LYS A 7 -54.64 -2.95 -30.40
CA LYS A 7 -54.70 -4.29 -31.01
C LYS A 7 -53.35 -5.03 -31.08
N ARG A 8 -52.21 -4.35 -30.85
CA ARG A 8 -50.88 -5.01 -30.82
C ARG A 8 -50.49 -5.55 -29.45
N ASN A 9 -50.99 -4.98 -28.36
CA ASN A 9 -50.64 -5.43 -27.01
C ASN A 9 -51.41 -6.69 -26.57
N ASN A 10 -52.58 -6.97 -27.15
CA ASN A 10 -53.33 -8.21 -26.85
C ASN A 10 -52.86 -9.46 -27.60
N LYS A 11 -51.94 -9.33 -28.58
CA LYS A 11 -51.37 -10.48 -29.31
C LYS A 11 -50.13 -11.09 -28.61
N ILE A 12 -49.49 -10.34 -27.72
CA ILE A 12 -48.32 -10.82 -26.95
C ILE A 12 -48.74 -11.53 -25.65
N ALA A 13 -49.93 -11.21 -25.10
CA ALA A 13 -50.45 -11.85 -23.89
C ALA A 13 -51.10 -13.24 -24.15
N ARG A 14 -51.41 -13.59 -25.40
CA ARG A 14 -52.01 -14.89 -25.79
C ARG A 14 -51.01 -15.97 -26.22
N LEU A 15 -49.70 -15.67 -26.28
CA LEU A 15 -48.65 -16.66 -26.58
C LEU A 15 -47.92 -17.19 -25.33
N LYS A 16 -48.41 -16.87 -24.13
CA LYS A 16 -47.81 -17.32 -22.84
C LYS A 16 -48.73 -18.20 -21.99
N ARG A 17 -49.85 -18.69 -22.52
CA ARG A 17 -50.86 -19.41 -21.71
C ARG A 17 -51.29 -20.78 -22.24
N ASP A 18 -50.62 -21.33 -23.27
CA ASP A 18 -50.91 -22.66 -23.83
C ASP A 18 -49.70 -23.60 -23.79
N SER A 19 -48.91 -23.57 -22.71
CA SER A 19 -47.76 -24.50 -22.54
C SER A 19 -47.68 -25.07 -21.13
N SER A 20 -48.84 -25.44 -20.57
CA SER A 20 -48.92 -26.19 -19.32
C SER A 20 -50.04 -27.23 -19.42
N SER A 21 -49.71 -28.43 -19.88
CA SER A 21 -50.48 -29.65 -19.63
C SER A 21 -49.80 -30.82 -20.32
N SER A 22 -48.98 -31.57 -19.57
CA SER A 22 -48.76 -33.02 -19.73
C SER A 22 -47.80 -33.48 -18.63
N GLN A 23 -48.33 -33.94 -17.49
CA GLN A 23 -47.73 -35.11 -16.84
C GLN A 23 -48.29 -36.33 -17.56
N PRO A 24 -47.45 -37.33 -17.84
CA PRO A 24 -47.55 -38.51 -17.00
C PRO A 24 -46.20 -39.15 -16.67
N SER A 25 -46.14 -39.65 -15.42
CA SER A 25 -45.58 -40.91 -14.93
C SER A 25 -44.19 -41.43 -15.36
N ALA A 26 -43.64 -42.20 -14.42
CA ALA A 26 -42.53 -43.13 -14.55
C ALA A 26 -41.12 -42.52 -14.54
N SER A 27 -40.60 -42.48 -13.32
CA SER A 27 -39.19 -42.69 -12.98
C SER A 27 -38.52 -43.72 -13.89
N LYS A 28 -37.88 -43.24 -14.95
CA LYS A 28 -36.95 -44.00 -15.77
C LYS A 28 -35.62 -43.27 -15.73
N LYS A 29 -34.66 -43.89 -15.04
CA LYS A 29 -33.24 -43.57 -15.13
C LYS A 29 -32.90 -43.53 -16.62
N GLN A 30 -32.61 -42.35 -17.15
CA GLN A 30 -31.90 -42.19 -18.40
C GLN A 30 -30.68 -41.34 -18.13
N ASP A 31 -29.57 -42.06 -18.12
CA ASP A 31 -28.26 -41.64 -18.58
C ASP A 31 -28.32 -40.39 -19.46
N THR A 32 -28.04 -39.25 -18.84
CA THR A 32 -27.16 -38.28 -19.50
C THR A 32 -25.73 -38.67 -19.13
N GLY A 33 -25.32 -39.81 -19.68
CA GLY A 33 -23.93 -40.08 -20.03
C GLY A 33 -23.47 -39.10 -21.11
N ALA A 34 -23.51 -37.81 -20.81
CA ALA A 34 -22.80 -36.78 -21.55
C ALA A 34 -21.47 -36.63 -20.83
N VAL A 35 -20.51 -37.48 -21.22
CA VAL A 35 -19.07 -37.36 -21.04
C VAL A 35 -18.71 -36.15 -20.15
N ALA A 36 -18.90 -36.30 -18.84
CA ALA A 36 -18.29 -35.39 -17.91
C ALA A 36 -16.81 -35.72 -18.08
N GLN A 37 -16.13 -35.01 -18.98
CA GLN A 37 -14.69 -34.86 -18.90
C GLN A 37 -14.45 -34.43 -17.46
N LYS A 38 -14.10 -35.40 -16.61
CA LYS A 38 -13.68 -35.18 -15.26
C LYS A 38 -12.34 -34.47 -15.42
N PHE A 39 -12.41 -33.18 -15.72
CA PHE A 39 -11.23 -32.35 -15.76
C PHE A 39 -10.61 -32.50 -14.38
N THR A 40 -9.37 -32.98 -14.37
CA THR A 40 -8.63 -33.08 -13.13
C THR A 40 -8.51 -31.67 -12.54
N ARG A 41 -8.33 -31.60 -11.21
CA ARG A 41 -8.10 -30.31 -10.53
C ARG A 41 -6.97 -29.51 -11.20
N GLU A 42 -5.98 -30.19 -11.76
CA GLU A 42 -4.87 -29.60 -12.52
C GLU A 42 -5.30 -29.06 -13.87
N GLN A 43 -6.06 -29.82 -14.67
CA GLN A 43 -6.61 -29.35 -15.94
C GLN A 43 -7.50 -28.10 -15.76
N ILE A 44 -8.29 -28.05 -14.68
CA ILE A 44 -9.14 -26.88 -14.38
C ILE A 44 -8.27 -25.66 -14.03
N LYS A 45 -7.19 -25.85 -13.26
CA LYS A 45 -6.24 -24.77 -12.96
C LYS A 45 -5.57 -24.25 -14.23
N GLU A 46 -5.16 -25.14 -15.11
CA GLU A 46 -4.56 -24.79 -16.41
C GLU A 46 -5.55 -23.99 -17.27
N GLN A 47 -6.80 -24.45 -17.37
CA GLN A 47 -7.86 -23.72 -18.08
C GLN A 47 -8.18 -22.36 -17.47
N ILE A 48 -8.11 -22.19 -16.14
CA ILE A 48 -8.24 -20.87 -15.48
C ILE A 48 -7.10 -19.95 -15.92
N VAL A 49 -5.86 -20.44 -15.93
CA VAL A 49 -4.69 -19.67 -16.38
C VAL A 49 -4.83 -19.29 -17.86
N GLU A 50 -5.28 -20.22 -18.70
CA GLU A 50 -5.52 -19.98 -20.11
C GLU A 50 -6.62 -18.92 -20.33
N ALA A 51 -7.77 -19.04 -19.65
CA ALA A 51 -8.86 -18.07 -19.72
C ALA A 51 -8.41 -16.67 -19.28
N ASN A 52 -7.65 -16.57 -18.19
CA ASN A 52 -7.08 -15.30 -17.73
C ASN A 52 -6.09 -14.70 -18.73
N THR A 53 -5.29 -15.54 -19.40
CA THR A 53 -4.35 -15.11 -20.45
C THR A 53 -5.09 -14.60 -21.68
N LYS A 54 -6.14 -15.31 -22.12
CA LYS A 54 -7.02 -14.87 -23.21
C LYS A 54 -7.73 -13.56 -22.89
N ALA A 55 -8.20 -13.37 -21.64
CA ALA A 55 -8.79 -12.11 -21.18
C ALA A 55 -7.79 -10.94 -21.26
N LYS A 56 -6.54 -11.14 -20.80
CA LYS A 56 -5.47 -10.12 -20.91
C LYS A 56 -5.12 -9.78 -22.35
N ASN A 57 -5.07 -10.78 -23.23
CA ASN A 57 -4.82 -10.57 -24.66
C ASN A 57 -5.96 -9.80 -25.33
N ALA A 58 -7.22 -10.11 -24.99
CA ALA A 58 -8.38 -9.37 -25.45
C ALA A 58 -8.36 -7.91 -24.98
N ASP A 59 -7.99 -7.65 -23.72
CA ASP A 59 -7.86 -6.29 -23.19
C ASP A 59 -6.74 -5.51 -23.91
N SER A 60 -5.61 -6.15 -24.20
CA SER A 60 -4.52 -5.55 -24.96
C SER A 60 -4.95 -5.17 -26.38
N LYS A 61 -5.68 -6.05 -27.07
CA LYS A 61 -6.25 -5.78 -28.40
C LYS A 61 -7.33 -4.69 -28.36
N MET A 62 -8.14 -4.65 -27.31
CA MET A 62 -9.12 -3.59 -27.09
C MET A 62 -8.45 -2.21 -26.96
N ARG A 63 -7.30 -2.11 -26.26
CA ARG A 63 -6.54 -0.86 -26.17
C ARG A 63 -5.99 -0.40 -27.52
N VAL A 64 -5.57 -1.33 -28.39
CA VAL A 64 -5.15 -1.01 -29.76
C VAL A 64 -6.35 -0.51 -30.59
N ALA A 65 -7.50 -1.18 -30.50
CA ALA A 65 -8.72 -0.75 -31.17
C ALA A 65 -9.21 0.63 -30.70
N LEU A 66 -9.06 0.95 -29.41
CA LEU A 66 -9.33 2.28 -28.83
C LEU A 66 -8.43 3.36 -29.45
N LYS A 67 -7.13 3.10 -29.59
CA LYS A 67 -6.20 4.03 -30.26
C LYS A 67 -6.60 4.28 -31.71
N ASN A 68 -7.04 3.24 -32.40
CA ASN A 68 -7.48 3.30 -33.80
C ASN A 68 -8.93 3.81 -33.96
N ARG A 69 -9.62 4.16 -32.87
CA ARG A 69 -11.02 4.61 -32.86
C ARG A 69 -12.00 3.66 -33.59
N ASN A 70 -11.71 2.36 -33.59
CA ASN A 70 -12.54 1.36 -34.26
C ASN A 70 -13.59 0.77 -33.28
N GLN A 71 -14.79 1.34 -33.29
CA GLN A 71 -15.86 1.01 -32.34
C GLN A 71 -16.31 -0.45 -32.38
N GLN A 72 -16.44 -1.04 -33.58
CA GLN A 72 -16.84 -2.45 -33.75
C GLN A 72 -15.83 -3.41 -33.14
N GLN A 73 -14.53 -3.15 -33.31
CA GLN A 73 -13.47 -3.96 -32.72
C GLN A 73 -13.41 -3.80 -31.19
N ILE A 74 -13.67 -2.60 -30.67
CA ILE A 74 -13.73 -2.37 -29.22
C ILE A 74 -14.83 -3.23 -28.60
N GLU A 75 -16.03 -3.22 -29.17
CA GLU A 75 -17.15 -4.02 -28.68
C GLU A 75 -16.85 -5.52 -28.77
N THR A 76 -16.26 -5.96 -29.87
CA THR A 76 -15.85 -7.37 -30.06
C THR A 76 -14.86 -7.82 -28.99
N TYR A 77 -13.81 -7.05 -28.73
CA TYR A 77 -12.79 -7.41 -27.73
C TYR A 77 -13.29 -7.28 -26.30
N LYS A 78 -14.19 -6.34 -26.03
CA LYS A 78 -14.90 -6.23 -24.75
C LYS A 78 -15.74 -7.48 -24.49
N GLN A 79 -16.56 -7.91 -25.45
CA GLN A 79 -17.36 -9.12 -25.35
C GLN A 79 -16.48 -10.36 -25.10
N LYS A 80 -15.38 -10.53 -25.86
CA LYS A 80 -14.43 -11.64 -25.65
C LYS A 80 -13.80 -11.63 -24.27
N ARG A 81 -13.34 -10.47 -23.80
CA ARG A 81 -12.77 -10.31 -22.44
C ARG A 81 -13.79 -10.71 -21.38
N ASP A 82 -15.02 -10.23 -21.51
CA ASP A 82 -16.09 -10.50 -20.54
C ASP A 82 -16.49 -11.98 -20.56
N GLN A 83 -16.54 -12.62 -21.73
CA GLN A 83 -16.72 -14.08 -21.87
C GLN A 83 -15.62 -14.87 -21.15
N TYR A 84 -14.34 -14.55 -21.36
CA TYR A 84 -13.23 -15.24 -20.68
C TYR A 84 -13.24 -15.03 -19.16
N ASN A 85 -13.66 -13.85 -18.69
CA ASN A 85 -13.81 -13.59 -17.26
C ASN A 85 -14.95 -14.41 -16.65
N VAL A 86 -16.07 -14.56 -17.35
CA VAL A 86 -17.18 -15.44 -16.92
C VAL A 86 -16.72 -16.89 -16.87
N GLU A 87 -16.00 -17.36 -17.89
CA GLU A 87 -15.47 -18.73 -17.93
C GLU A 87 -14.46 -18.97 -16.81
N SER A 88 -13.55 -18.03 -16.56
CA SER A 88 -12.60 -18.10 -15.43
C SER A 88 -13.32 -18.22 -14.08
N LYS A 89 -14.40 -17.45 -13.86
CA LYS A 89 -15.22 -17.55 -12.65
C LYS A 89 -15.97 -18.88 -12.56
N ARG A 90 -16.52 -19.38 -13.66
CA ARG A 90 -17.17 -20.69 -13.74
C ARG A 90 -16.20 -21.81 -13.37
N LEU A 91 -14.98 -21.78 -13.93
CA LEU A 91 -13.93 -22.75 -13.64
C LEU A 91 -13.44 -22.65 -12.18
N GLN A 92 -13.36 -21.45 -11.61
CA GLN A 92 -13.05 -21.28 -10.18
C GLN A 92 -14.12 -21.89 -9.28
N HIS A 93 -15.40 -21.70 -9.61
CA HIS A 93 -16.50 -22.32 -8.89
C HIS A 93 -16.44 -23.85 -8.99
N LEU A 94 -16.13 -24.37 -10.18
CA LEU A 94 -15.96 -25.79 -10.42
C LEU A 94 -14.76 -26.35 -9.63
N LEU A 95 -13.65 -25.59 -9.55
CA LEU A 95 -12.47 -25.93 -8.75
C LEU A 95 -12.78 -26.00 -7.25
N SER A 96 -13.67 -25.15 -6.74
CA SER A 96 -14.11 -25.17 -5.33
C SER A 96 -15.07 -26.33 -5.02
N GLY A 97 -15.82 -26.81 -6.01
CA GLY A 97 -16.73 -27.95 -5.85
C GLY A 97 -16.05 -29.31 -5.89
N ILE A 98 -14.79 -29.39 -6.33
CA ILE A 98 -14.01 -30.62 -6.27
C ILE A 98 -13.39 -30.69 -4.87
N PRO A 99 -13.78 -31.68 -4.03
CA PRO A 99 -13.19 -31.86 -2.72
C PRO A 99 -11.67 -31.92 -2.88
N GLN A 100 -10.95 -31.20 -2.03
CA GLN A 100 -9.52 -31.42 -1.90
C GLN A 100 -9.36 -32.86 -1.43
N GLN A 101 -9.24 -33.81 -2.35
CA GLN A 101 -8.69 -35.11 -2.02
C GLN A 101 -7.28 -34.82 -1.55
N GLU A 102 -7.14 -34.69 -0.23
CA GLU A 102 -5.92 -34.94 0.52
C GLU A 102 -5.55 -36.39 0.23
N GLY A 103 -4.96 -36.61 -0.93
CA GLY A 103 -4.73 -37.93 -1.51
C GLY A 103 -3.49 -37.87 -2.37
N ALA A 104 -2.37 -38.17 -1.74
CA ALA A 104 -1.44 -39.16 -2.29
C ALA A 104 -1.03 -38.99 -3.77
N SER A 105 -0.58 -37.80 -4.16
CA SER A 105 0.55 -37.74 -5.09
C SER A 105 1.81 -37.93 -4.26
N SER A 106 2.23 -39.19 -4.19
CA SER A 106 3.44 -39.73 -3.58
C SER A 106 4.73 -39.18 -4.21
N LEU A 107 4.91 -37.86 -4.18
CA LEU A 107 6.25 -37.29 -4.11
C LEU A 107 6.73 -37.45 -2.67
N ASN A 108 7.17 -38.67 -2.38
CA ASN A 108 8.22 -39.00 -1.42
C ASN A 108 8.32 -38.04 -0.22
N THR A 109 7.27 -37.96 0.59
CA THR A 109 7.43 -37.56 1.99
C THR A 109 7.75 -38.82 2.76
N GLN A 110 8.93 -39.40 2.48
CA GLN A 110 9.70 -39.97 3.57
C GLN A 110 9.69 -38.89 4.65
N ALA A 111 9.19 -39.21 5.83
CA ALA A 111 9.47 -38.42 7.00
C ALA A 111 10.98 -38.43 7.14
N PHE A 112 11.65 -37.46 6.51
CA PHE A 112 13.09 -37.44 6.47
C PHE A 112 13.54 -37.37 7.93
N SER A 113 14.26 -38.40 8.35
CA SER A 113 14.94 -38.40 9.63
C SER A 113 15.76 -37.11 9.72
N ARG A 114 15.99 -36.64 10.94
CA ARG A 114 16.80 -35.44 11.20
C ARG A 114 18.16 -35.53 10.47
N GLU A 115 18.70 -36.75 10.36
CA GLU A 115 19.94 -37.12 9.68
C GLU A 115 19.84 -37.00 8.15
N GLU A 116 18.72 -37.40 7.55
CA GLU A 116 18.47 -37.19 6.12
C GLU A 116 18.31 -35.71 5.77
N ILE A 117 17.63 -34.92 6.61
CA ILE A 117 17.50 -33.47 6.42
C ILE A 117 18.87 -32.79 6.48
N LYS A 118 19.71 -33.14 7.46
CA LYS A 118 21.10 -32.66 7.54
C LYS A 118 21.88 -33.01 6.27
N THR A 119 21.73 -34.25 5.78
CA THR A 119 22.40 -34.71 4.56
C THR A 119 21.94 -33.91 3.34
N GLN A 120 20.65 -33.61 3.22
CA GLN A 120 20.12 -32.78 2.14
C GLN A 120 20.59 -31.32 2.23
N ILE A 121 20.73 -30.76 3.44
CA ILE A 121 21.31 -29.42 3.65
C ILE A 121 22.73 -29.37 3.10
N VAL A 122 23.55 -30.37 3.42
CA VAL A 122 24.94 -30.45 2.92
C VAL A 122 24.95 -30.55 1.39
N LYS A 123 24.18 -31.47 0.81
CA LYS A 123 24.07 -31.63 -0.65
C LYS A 123 23.61 -30.35 -1.35
N ALA A 124 22.60 -29.66 -0.82
CA ALA A 124 22.11 -28.40 -1.38
C ALA A 124 23.15 -27.28 -1.24
N SER A 125 23.88 -27.23 -0.12
CA SER A 125 24.98 -26.28 0.08
C SER A 125 26.15 -26.52 -0.88
N GLU A 126 26.51 -27.78 -1.13
CA GLU A 126 27.52 -28.14 -2.13
C GLU A 126 27.10 -27.70 -3.54
N LYS A 127 25.85 -27.97 -3.94
CA LYS A 127 25.32 -27.49 -5.22
C LYS A 127 25.35 -25.96 -5.34
N ALA A 128 25.02 -25.25 -4.26
CA ALA A 128 25.15 -23.78 -4.24
C ALA A 128 26.60 -23.32 -4.43
N LYS A 129 27.57 -24.00 -3.79
CA LYS A 129 29.01 -23.69 -3.97
C LYS A 129 29.48 -23.96 -5.40
N VAL A 130 29.07 -25.08 -5.99
CA VAL A 130 29.40 -25.43 -7.39
C VAL A 130 28.81 -24.41 -8.35
N ALA A 131 27.54 -24.01 -8.16
CA ALA A 131 26.91 -22.98 -8.97
C ALA A 131 27.62 -21.61 -8.82
N ASP A 132 28.09 -21.24 -7.62
CA ASP A 132 28.88 -20.01 -7.42
C ASP A 132 30.24 -20.10 -8.13
N ALA A 133 30.92 -21.24 -8.08
CA ALA A 133 32.17 -21.47 -8.80
C ALA A 133 31.97 -21.36 -10.32
N ASN A 134 30.92 -21.99 -10.86
CA ASN A 134 30.56 -21.91 -12.27
C ASN A 134 30.20 -20.49 -12.70
N MET A 135 29.48 -19.74 -11.86
CA MET A 135 29.20 -18.32 -12.07
C MET A 135 30.51 -17.51 -12.19
N ARG A 136 31.47 -17.71 -11.27
CA ARG A 136 32.77 -17.01 -11.31
C ARG A 136 33.57 -17.39 -12.56
N THR A 137 33.58 -18.66 -12.95
CA THR A 137 34.24 -19.12 -14.19
C THR A 137 33.59 -18.51 -15.43
N ALA A 138 32.27 -18.44 -15.49
CA ALA A 138 31.54 -17.79 -16.58
C ALA A 138 31.87 -16.29 -16.68
N LEU A 139 32.01 -15.60 -15.54
CA LEU A 139 32.44 -14.20 -15.50
C LEU A 139 33.88 -14.03 -16.01
N ARG A 140 34.82 -14.90 -15.61
CA ARG A 140 36.21 -14.89 -16.12
C ARG A 140 36.25 -15.09 -17.63
N ASN A 141 35.39 -15.96 -18.15
CA ASN A 141 35.26 -16.24 -19.58
C ASN A 141 34.43 -15.18 -20.35
N LYS A 142 34.09 -14.04 -19.71
CA LYS A 142 33.30 -12.96 -20.30
C LYS A 142 31.94 -13.41 -20.86
N LYS A 143 31.29 -14.39 -20.20
CA LYS A 143 29.95 -14.90 -20.54
C LYS A 143 28.89 -14.48 -19.49
N PRO A 144 28.36 -13.23 -19.57
CA PRO A 144 27.48 -12.67 -18.53
C PRO A 144 26.10 -13.35 -18.43
N ASP A 145 25.55 -13.84 -19.54
CA ASP A 145 24.24 -14.51 -19.54
C ASP A 145 24.32 -15.86 -18.81
N LEU A 146 25.40 -16.61 -19.07
CA LEU A 146 25.69 -17.86 -18.38
C LEU A 146 25.95 -17.65 -16.88
N ALA A 147 26.67 -16.58 -16.52
CA ALA A 147 26.85 -16.20 -15.12
C ALA A 147 25.51 -15.86 -14.44
N THR A 148 24.60 -15.19 -15.15
CA THR A 148 23.25 -14.90 -14.63
C THR A 148 22.44 -16.18 -14.40
N SER A 149 22.57 -17.17 -15.30
CA SER A 149 21.94 -18.49 -15.12
C SER A 149 22.44 -19.20 -13.86
N HIS A 150 23.76 -19.33 -13.69
CA HIS A 150 24.35 -19.96 -12.50
C HIS A 150 24.06 -19.20 -11.21
N ARG A 151 23.91 -17.88 -11.27
CA ARG A 151 23.44 -17.09 -10.12
C ARG A 151 22.03 -17.51 -9.70
N LYS A 152 21.09 -17.65 -10.64
CA LYS A 152 19.72 -18.10 -10.34
C LYS A 152 19.72 -19.51 -9.74
N GLU A 153 20.55 -20.40 -10.26
CA GLU A 153 20.73 -21.76 -9.75
C GLU A 153 21.27 -21.76 -8.31
N ARG A 154 22.33 -20.99 -8.03
CA ARG A 154 22.87 -20.78 -6.68
C ARG A 154 21.81 -20.25 -5.72
N ASP A 155 21.08 -19.22 -6.14
CA ASP A 155 20.06 -18.57 -5.31
C ASP A 155 18.90 -19.55 -5.01
N SER A 156 18.51 -20.40 -5.97
CA SER A 156 17.55 -21.49 -5.79
C SER A 156 18.03 -22.51 -4.73
N HIS A 157 19.28 -22.97 -4.82
CA HIS A 157 19.84 -23.89 -3.83
C HIS A 157 19.95 -23.27 -2.42
N ASN A 158 20.27 -21.98 -2.32
CA ASN A 158 20.28 -21.26 -1.04
C ASN A 158 18.89 -21.16 -0.40
N VAL A 159 17.83 -21.01 -1.21
CA VAL A 159 16.45 -21.05 -0.71
C VAL A 159 16.13 -22.43 -0.14
N GLU A 160 16.52 -23.51 -0.83
CA GLU A 160 16.29 -24.88 -0.32
C GLU A 160 17.07 -25.15 0.97
N VAL A 161 18.32 -24.69 1.09
CA VAL A 161 19.09 -24.78 2.34
C VAL A 161 18.34 -24.12 3.50
N LYS A 162 17.80 -22.90 3.31
CA LYS A 162 17.01 -22.21 4.35
C LYS A 162 15.75 -22.98 4.71
N ARG A 163 15.06 -23.54 3.70
CA ARG A 163 13.85 -24.35 3.89
C ARG A 163 14.14 -25.58 4.75
N LEU A 164 15.19 -26.32 4.41
CA LEU A 164 15.61 -27.52 5.14
C LEU A 164 16.12 -27.18 6.55
N GLN A 165 16.83 -26.07 6.73
CA GLN A 165 17.24 -25.59 8.06
C GLN A 165 16.03 -25.23 8.94
N GLN A 166 14.99 -24.63 8.36
CA GLN A 166 13.75 -24.33 9.08
C GLN A 166 13.01 -25.62 9.47
N LEU A 167 12.95 -26.60 8.57
CA LEU A 167 12.40 -27.93 8.85
C LEU A 167 13.18 -28.65 9.97
N LEU A 168 14.51 -28.54 9.98
CA LEU A 168 15.34 -29.10 11.04
C LEU A 168 15.05 -28.45 12.41
N LYS A 169 14.86 -27.13 12.43
CA LYS A 169 14.54 -26.37 13.66
C LYS A 169 13.18 -26.74 14.23
N SER A 170 12.17 -26.93 13.38
CA SER A 170 10.83 -27.29 13.85
C SER A 170 10.72 -28.70 14.38
N ILE A 171 11.48 -29.64 13.81
CA ILE A 171 11.60 -31.00 14.35
C ILE A 171 12.26 -30.94 15.73
N ALA A 172 13.30 -30.12 15.89
CA ALA A 172 13.98 -29.95 17.17
C ALA A 172 13.10 -29.30 18.25
N SER A 173 12.12 -28.48 17.88
CA SER A 173 11.24 -27.78 18.84
C SER A 173 9.96 -28.57 19.20
N GLY A 174 9.83 -29.83 18.76
CA GLY A 174 8.61 -30.64 18.99
C GLY A 174 7.34 -30.06 18.36
N SER A 175 7.48 -29.02 17.52
CA SER A 175 6.36 -28.35 16.86
C SER A 175 6.06 -29.13 15.60
N GLN A 176 4.99 -29.92 15.60
CA GLN A 176 4.45 -30.49 14.38
C GLN A 176 4.17 -29.34 13.40
N ILE A 177 4.97 -29.24 12.33
CA ILE A 177 4.67 -28.35 11.22
C ILE A 177 3.45 -28.94 10.54
N ALA A 178 2.28 -28.38 10.86
CA ALA A 178 1.18 -28.31 9.93
C ALA A 178 1.72 -27.72 8.62
N SER A 179 1.49 -28.47 7.54
CA SER A 179 2.01 -28.29 6.19
C SER A 179 2.15 -26.84 5.72
N ASN A 180 3.07 -26.60 4.78
CA ASN A 180 3.42 -25.31 4.16
C ASN A 180 2.23 -24.47 3.59
N GLN A 181 1.00 -24.98 3.62
CA GLN A 181 -0.20 -24.20 3.34
C GLN A 181 -0.62 -23.32 4.53
N SER A 182 -0.40 -23.76 5.77
CA SER A 182 -0.71 -23.00 6.99
C SER A 182 0.14 -21.72 7.10
N ILE A 183 1.44 -21.81 6.84
CA ILE A 183 2.34 -20.65 6.87
C ILE A 183 1.99 -19.63 5.77
N LYS A 184 1.61 -20.10 4.57
CA LYS A 184 1.14 -19.20 3.50
C LYS A 184 -0.22 -18.59 3.81
N ALA A 185 -1.15 -19.33 4.39
CA ALA A 185 -2.48 -18.84 4.76
C ALA A 185 -2.43 -17.84 5.93
N LEU A 186 -1.59 -18.09 6.93
CA LEU A 186 -1.29 -17.13 8.01
C LEU A 186 -0.62 -15.88 7.42
N SER A 187 0.36 -16.01 6.53
CA SER A 187 0.99 -14.85 5.89
C SER A 187 0.05 -14.05 4.98
N ALA A 188 -0.88 -14.69 4.26
CA ALA A 188 -1.82 -14.02 3.38
C ALA A 188 -2.93 -13.32 4.16
N SER A 189 -3.38 -13.92 5.26
CA SER A 189 -4.30 -13.33 6.22
C SER A 189 -3.68 -12.11 6.91
N GLU A 190 -2.43 -12.22 7.35
CA GLU A 190 -1.67 -11.11 7.92
C GLU A 190 -1.41 -9.99 6.90
N LEU A 191 -1.07 -10.33 5.66
CA LEU A 191 -0.89 -9.36 4.58
C LEU A 191 -2.21 -8.66 4.22
N ALA A 192 -3.34 -9.36 4.28
CA ALA A 192 -4.67 -8.79 4.07
C ALA A 192 -5.08 -7.86 5.23
N LYS A 193 -4.79 -8.25 6.47
CA LYS A 193 -4.95 -7.40 7.66
C LYS A 193 -4.09 -6.14 7.57
N TYR A 194 -2.85 -6.27 7.12
CA TYR A 194 -1.96 -5.13 6.92
C TYR A 194 -2.47 -4.18 5.83
N LYS A 195 -2.88 -4.71 4.67
CA LYS A 195 -3.47 -3.90 3.59
C LYS A 195 -4.77 -3.20 3.98
N THR A 196 -5.60 -3.84 4.80
CA THR A 196 -6.84 -3.23 5.31
C THR A 196 -6.55 -2.14 6.33
N LEU A 197 -5.59 -2.35 7.23
CA LEU A 197 -5.10 -1.32 8.16
C LEU A 197 -4.47 -0.12 7.43
N GLN A 198 -3.67 -0.38 6.39
CA GLN A 198 -3.07 0.67 5.55
C GLN A 198 -4.14 1.52 4.86
N LYS A 199 -5.15 0.89 4.24
CA LYS A 199 -6.29 1.63 3.64
C LYS A 199 -7.11 2.41 4.65
N ALA A 200 -7.37 1.84 5.83
CA ALA A 200 -8.11 2.54 6.89
C ALA A 200 -7.34 3.77 7.38
N ARG A 201 -6.02 3.64 7.47
CA ARG A 201 -5.10 4.68 7.86
C ARG A 201 -4.98 5.81 6.83
N GLU A 202 -4.86 5.49 5.55
CA GLU A 202 -4.86 6.47 4.46
C GLU A 202 -6.17 7.29 4.46
N LYS A 203 -7.31 6.61 4.62
CA LYS A 203 -8.61 7.28 4.79
C LYS A 203 -8.61 8.23 5.98
N ARG A 204 -8.05 7.80 7.12
CA ARG A 204 -7.98 8.63 8.33
C ARG A 204 -7.09 9.85 8.13
N LEU A 205 -5.93 9.69 7.48
CA LEU A 205 -5.04 10.80 7.11
C LEU A 205 -5.72 11.83 6.19
N HIS A 206 -6.59 11.39 5.28
CA HIS A 206 -7.39 12.32 4.45
C HIS A 206 -8.51 13.01 5.23
N GLN A 207 -9.09 12.36 6.25
CA GLN A 207 -10.18 12.92 7.05
C GLN A 207 -9.70 13.94 8.10
N LEU A 208 -8.50 13.71 8.67
CA LEU A 208 -7.92 14.54 9.74
C LEU A 208 -7.84 16.04 9.42
N PRO A 209 -7.42 16.49 8.23
CA PRO A 209 -7.42 17.91 7.87
C PRO A 209 -8.79 18.59 8.01
N PHE A 210 -9.87 17.90 7.63
CA PHE A 210 -11.23 18.43 7.75
C PHE A 210 -11.68 18.52 9.21
N GLU A 211 -11.39 17.49 10.01
CA GLU A 211 -11.71 17.47 11.44
C GLU A 211 -10.91 18.54 12.21
N ILE A 212 -9.65 18.76 11.86
CA ILE A 212 -8.81 19.83 12.43
C ILE A 212 -9.38 21.20 12.06
N LYS A 213 -9.72 21.44 10.77
CA LYS A 213 -10.33 22.70 10.32
C LYS A 213 -11.66 22.96 11.02
N HIS A 214 -12.47 21.92 11.21
CA HIS A 214 -13.72 22.01 11.94
C HIS A 214 -13.48 22.34 13.42
N ALA A 215 -12.55 21.66 14.09
CA ALA A 215 -12.22 21.93 15.49
C ALA A 215 -11.73 23.37 15.70
N ASN A 216 -10.89 23.90 14.81
CA ASN A 216 -10.47 25.31 14.82
C ASN A 216 -11.67 26.26 14.69
N LYS A 217 -12.57 26.01 13.72
CA LYS A 217 -13.80 26.80 13.57
C LYS A 217 -14.65 26.80 14.84
N MET A 218 -14.78 25.66 15.52
CA MET A 218 -15.53 25.56 16.76
C MET A 218 -14.87 26.31 17.92
N ILE A 219 -13.53 26.30 17.99
CA ILE A 219 -12.79 27.10 18.96
C ILE A 219 -13.09 28.59 18.73
N ASP A 220 -12.97 29.06 17.49
CA ASP A 220 -13.22 30.46 17.10
C ASP A 220 -14.65 30.92 17.44
N LEU A 221 -15.64 30.06 17.18
CA LEU A 221 -17.05 30.33 17.50
C LEU A 221 -17.31 30.46 19.01
N TYR A 222 -16.56 29.74 19.85
CA TYR A 222 -16.75 29.76 21.31
C TYR A 222 -15.81 30.71 22.05
N VAL A 223 -14.97 31.49 21.36
CA VAL A 223 -14.04 32.47 21.96
C VAL A 223 -14.76 33.46 22.87
N LYS A 224 -15.97 33.91 22.52
CA LYS A 224 -16.61 35.04 23.20
C LYS A 224 -17.63 34.68 24.29
N ASN A 225 -18.19 33.47 24.31
CA ASN A 225 -19.38 33.20 25.16
C ASN A 225 -19.42 31.85 25.90
N LYS A 226 -18.53 30.88 25.61
CA LYS A 226 -18.58 29.54 26.25
C LYS A 226 -17.18 28.95 26.43
N SER A 227 -16.50 29.36 27.51
CA SER A 227 -15.16 28.88 27.88
C SER A 227 -15.07 27.36 27.92
N ASP A 228 -16.04 26.66 28.51
CA ASP A 228 -16.00 25.19 28.65
C ASP A 228 -16.00 24.48 27.31
N LYS A 229 -16.86 24.92 26.38
CA LYS A 229 -16.91 24.36 25.02
C LYS A 229 -15.62 24.65 24.25
N ARG A 230 -15.03 25.83 24.43
CA ARG A 230 -13.72 26.16 23.84
C ARG A 230 -12.63 25.21 24.34
N HIS A 231 -12.60 24.91 25.64
CA HIS A 231 -11.63 23.96 26.23
C HIS A 231 -11.86 22.52 25.75
N GLU A 232 -13.12 22.10 25.58
CA GLU A 232 -13.46 20.80 24.98
C GLU A 232 -12.93 20.67 23.55
N TRP A 233 -13.21 21.66 22.69
CA TRP A 233 -12.73 21.66 21.31
C TRP A 233 -11.21 21.82 21.21
N SER A 234 -10.58 22.55 22.13
CA SER A 234 -9.11 22.64 22.21
C SER A 234 -8.47 21.31 22.60
N ARG A 235 -9.07 20.56 23.54
CA ARG A 235 -8.65 19.18 23.87
C ARG A 235 -8.81 18.25 22.67
N LYS A 236 -9.92 18.38 21.93
CA LYS A 236 -10.17 17.60 20.70
C LYS A 236 -9.16 17.93 19.61
N LEU A 237 -8.85 19.21 19.38
CA LEU A 237 -7.83 19.64 18.44
C LEU A 237 -6.45 19.06 18.78
N LYS A 238 -6.04 19.11 20.06
CA LYS A 238 -4.77 18.52 20.52
C LYS A 238 -4.70 17.02 20.24
N LYS A 239 -5.79 16.29 20.48
CA LYS A 239 -5.88 14.85 20.13
C LYS A 239 -5.76 14.60 18.63
N LEU A 240 -6.44 15.38 17.80
CA LEU A 240 -6.39 15.25 16.33
C LEU A 240 -4.99 15.57 15.77
N LEU A 241 -4.31 16.57 16.31
CA LEU A 241 -2.93 16.89 15.92
C LEU A 241 -1.94 15.80 16.33
N ALA A 242 -2.08 15.24 17.53
CA ALA A 242 -1.29 14.10 17.98
C ALA A 242 -1.54 12.86 17.10
N GLU A 243 -2.80 12.58 16.77
CA GLU A 243 -3.19 11.50 15.85
C GLU A 243 -2.58 11.69 14.45
N LYS A 244 -2.62 12.92 13.91
CA LYS A 244 -1.96 13.22 12.63
C LYS A 244 -0.46 12.93 12.69
N GLN A 245 0.23 13.36 13.75
CA GLN A 245 1.67 13.12 13.90
C GLN A 245 2.00 11.63 14.03
N THR A 246 1.25 10.85 14.80
CA THR A 246 1.49 9.40 14.92
C THR A 246 1.26 8.68 13.60
N LEU A 247 0.17 9.03 12.90
CA LEU A 247 -0.13 8.51 11.57
C LEU A 247 0.80 9.03 10.47
N GLN A 248 1.61 10.07 10.68
CA GLN A 248 2.68 10.43 9.76
C GLN A 248 3.98 9.68 10.08
N LYS A 249 4.32 9.53 11.37
CA LYS A 249 5.51 8.79 11.81
C LYS A 249 5.46 7.33 11.37
N LEU A 250 4.32 6.67 11.54
CA LEU A 250 4.16 5.28 11.15
C LEU A 250 4.29 5.09 9.63
N SER A 251 4.12 6.12 8.78
CA SER A 251 4.02 5.95 7.31
C SER A 251 5.39 6.21 6.73
N ALA A 252 6.09 7.20 7.29
CA ALA A 252 7.52 7.34 7.12
C ALA A 252 8.30 6.07 7.55
N GLN A 253 7.91 5.41 8.65
CA GLN A 253 8.52 4.13 9.05
C GLN A 253 8.23 3.00 8.06
N GLU A 254 7.02 2.93 7.49
CA GLU A 254 6.67 1.95 6.45
C GLU A 254 7.46 2.18 5.17
N ILE A 255 7.55 3.43 4.70
CA ILE A 255 8.38 3.80 3.53
C ILE A 255 9.84 3.41 3.78
N LYS A 256 10.39 3.65 4.98
CA LYS A 256 11.74 3.22 5.36
C LYS A 256 11.90 1.69 5.35
N ARG A 257 10.89 0.93 5.80
CA ARG A 257 10.91 -0.55 5.76
C ARG A 257 10.83 -1.08 4.33
N GLU A 258 10.00 -0.49 3.48
CA GLU A 258 9.90 -0.83 2.07
C GLU A 258 11.20 -0.51 1.31
N GLN A 259 11.84 0.63 1.60
CA GLN A 259 13.15 1.01 1.02
C GLN A 259 14.33 0.19 1.58
N ALA A 260 14.21 -0.32 2.80
CA ALA A 260 15.22 -1.21 3.39
C ALA A 260 15.12 -2.65 2.88
N SER A 261 13.98 -3.04 2.28
CA SER A 261 13.79 -4.38 1.69
C SER A 261 14.78 -4.62 0.54
N PRO A 262 15.48 -5.77 0.51
CA PRO A 262 16.43 -6.09 -0.56
C PRO A 262 15.78 -6.12 -1.96
N GLU A 263 14.47 -6.37 -2.06
CA GLU A 263 13.72 -6.38 -3.32
C GLU A 263 13.54 -4.98 -3.92
N SER A 264 13.32 -3.94 -3.10
CA SER A 264 13.16 -2.56 -3.59
C SER A 264 14.49 -1.96 -4.06
N LYS A 265 15.61 -2.37 -3.44
CA LYS A 265 16.97 -2.00 -3.87
C LYS A 265 17.35 -2.57 -5.23
N ILE A 266 16.79 -3.72 -5.62
CA ILE A 266 17.00 -4.33 -6.94
C ILE A 266 16.13 -3.62 -7.99
N ALA A 267 14.86 -3.35 -7.70
CA ALA A 267 13.94 -2.65 -8.59
C ALA A 267 14.39 -1.21 -8.92
N ASN A 268 14.90 -0.46 -7.93
CA ASN A 268 15.43 0.89 -8.16
C ASN A 268 16.72 0.90 -8.99
N LYS A 269 17.53 -0.17 -8.92
CA LYS A 269 18.77 -0.30 -9.69
C LYS A 269 18.48 -0.69 -11.15
N GLU A 270 17.41 -1.44 -11.40
CA GLU A 270 16.91 -1.72 -12.76
C GLU A 270 16.24 -0.50 -13.40
N GLN A 271 15.40 0.24 -12.68
CA GLN A 271 14.78 1.46 -13.21
C GLN A 271 15.82 2.53 -13.58
N LYS A 272 16.86 2.75 -12.75
CA LYS A 272 17.98 3.65 -13.09
C LYS A 272 18.76 3.18 -14.31
N LYS A 273 18.95 1.87 -14.51
CA LYS A 273 19.59 1.33 -15.72
C LYS A 273 18.74 1.55 -16.97
N SER A 274 17.43 1.33 -16.90
CA SER A 274 16.52 1.54 -18.03
C SER A 274 16.38 3.02 -18.44
N GLN A 275 16.50 3.96 -17.51
CA GLN A 275 16.51 5.40 -17.82
C GLN A 275 17.83 5.83 -18.50
N VAL A 276 18.97 5.27 -18.08
CA VAL A 276 20.28 5.55 -18.72
C VAL A 276 20.36 4.97 -20.14
N VAL A 277 19.71 3.84 -20.42
CA VAL A 277 19.65 3.26 -21.77
C VAL A 277 18.74 4.09 -22.69
N LYS A 278 17.58 4.56 -22.21
CA LYS A 278 16.68 5.43 -22.99
C LYS A 278 17.28 6.81 -23.32
N ALA A 279 18.18 7.32 -22.50
CA ALA A 279 18.88 8.58 -22.75
C ALA A 279 19.97 8.48 -23.84
N LYS A 280 20.42 7.27 -24.20
CA LYS A 280 21.46 7.04 -25.22
C LYS A 280 20.93 6.75 -26.62
N GLU A 281 19.63 6.56 -26.80
CA GLU A 281 19.05 6.02 -28.04
C GLU A 281 18.24 7.03 -28.88
N LYS A 282 18.29 8.33 -28.54
CA LYS A 282 17.57 9.36 -29.31
C LYS A 282 18.43 10.61 -29.56
N THR A 283 19.30 10.51 -30.57
CA THR A 283 19.81 11.67 -31.31
C THR A 283 19.16 11.68 -32.68
N SER A 284 18.02 12.36 -32.78
CA SER A 284 17.43 12.86 -34.03
C SER A 284 16.99 14.31 -33.74
N VAL A 285 17.41 15.22 -34.62
CA VAL A 285 17.57 16.65 -34.32
C VAL A 285 16.25 17.42 -34.24
N GLU A 286 15.11 16.84 -34.65
CA GLU A 286 13.81 17.53 -34.64
C GLU A 286 12.96 17.27 -33.37
N ASP A 287 13.30 16.26 -32.56
CA ASP A 287 12.64 15.98 -31.26
C ASP A 287 13.23 16.82 -30.09
N SER A 288 14.31 17.57 -30.34
CA SER A 288 15.09 18.25 -29.28
C SER A 288 14.38 19.45 -28.66
N ASP A 289 13.58 20.19 -29.43
CA ASP A 289 12.91 21.40 -28.92
C ASP A 289 11.62 21.08 -28.14
N MET A 290 10.88 20.04 -28.53
CA MET A 290 9.78 19.52 -27.71
C MET A 290 10.29 18.84 -26.44
N MET A 291 11.42 18.12 -26.51
CA MET A 291 12.05 17.55 -25.32
C MET A 291 12.62 18.64 -24.41
N ARG A 292 13.19 19.73 -24.94
CA ARG A 292 13.64 20.88 -24.14
C ARG A 292 12.48 21.56 -23.43
N THR A 293 11.35 21.77 -24.09
CA THR A 293 10.17 22.38 -23.47
C THR A 293 9.52 21.45 -22.44
N ALA A 294 9.46 20.14 -22.70
CA ALA A 294 9.00 19.15 -21.73
C ALA A 294 9.93 19.05 -20.50
N LEU A 295 11.26 19.07 -20.70
CA LEU A 295 12.24 19.09 -19.62
C LEU A 295 12.14 20.37 -18.80
N LYS A 296 11.95 21.53 -19.42
CA LYS A 296 11.81 22.82 -18.71
C LYS A 296 10.52 22.88 -17.87
N ASN A 297 9.45 22.26 -18.34
CA ASN A 297 8.20 22.11 -17.57
C ASN A 297 8.34 21.08 -16.44
N GLN A 298 9.09 19.99 -16.65
CA GLN A 298 9.35 19.02 -15.61
C GLN A 298 10.30 19.57 -14.53
N GLU A 299 11.29 20.39 -14.90
CA GLU A 299 12.18 21.10 -14.00
C GLU A 299 11.43 22.18 -13.19
N SER A 300 10.45 22.86 -13.79
CA SER A 300 9.63 23.83 -13.06
C SER A 300 8.67 23.16 -12.07
N GLU A 301 8.09 22.00 -12.42
CA GLU A 301 7.29 21.18 -11.49
C GLU A 301 8.14 20.59 -10.36
N HIS A 302 9.38 20.17 -10.63
CA HIS A 302 10.31 19.74 -9.60
C HIS A 302 10.80 20.90 -8.72
N ALA A 303 10.96 22.10 -9.27
CA ALA A 303 11.34 23.28 -8.52
C ALA A 303 10.21 23.77 -7.58
N THR A 304 8.94 23.67 -8.00
CA THR A 304 7.80 24.01 -7.13
C THR A 304 7.60 22.99 -6.03
N THR A 305 7.70 21.69 -6.31
CA THR A 305 7.63 20.64 -5.27
C THR A 305 8.77 20.77 -4.25
N HIS A 306 10.00 21.06 -4.66
CA HIS A 306 11.10 21.30 -3.71
C HIS A 306 10.97 22.60 -2.91
N ARG A 307 10.18 23.57 -3.38
CA ARG A 307 9.87 24.78 -2.61
C ARG A 307 8.82 24.47 -1.55
N GLU A 308 7.75 23.77 -1.91
CA GLU A 308 6.71 23.33 -0.97
C GLU A 308 7.26 22.37 0.10
N GLU A 309 8.18 21.48 -0.27
CA GLU A 309 8.87 20.62 0.70
C GLU A 309 9.74 21.42 1.67
N ARG A 310 10.47 22.45 1.19
CA ARG A 310 11.26 23.33 2.07
C ARG A 310 10.38 24.10 3.05
N ASP A 311 9.31 24.72 2.54
CA ASP A 311 8.35 25.45 3.37
C ASP A 311 7.73 24.52 4.43
N TYR A 312 7.46 23.26 4.07
CA TYR A 312 6.97 22.24 5.02
C TYR A 312 8.00 21.87 6.10
N TYR A 313 9.28 21.73 5.75
CA TYR A 313 10.34 21.43 6.72
C TYR A 313 10.60 22.60 7.67
N ASP A 314 10.55 23.83 7.17
CA ASP A 314 10.72 25.04 7.98
C ASP A 314 9.55 25.21 8.97
N ASP A 315 8.31 24.96 8.52
CA ASP A 315 7.13 24.94 9.39
C ASP A 315 7.20 23.83 10.44
N ALA A 316 7.64 22.62 10.06
CA ALA A 316 7.82 21.51 11.00
C ALA A 316 8.89 21.80 12.06
N LYS A 317 10.01 22.45 11.65
CA LYS A 317 11.07 22.88 12.56
C LYS A 317 10.59 23.96 13.52
N ARG A 318 9.80 24.93 13.03
CA ARG A 318 9.16 25.97 13.85
C ARG A 318 8.19 25.38 14.87
N LEU A 319 7.36 24.41 14.45
CA LEU A 319 6.45 23.70 15.36
C LEU A 319 7.22 22.86 16.41
N GLN A 320 8.35 22.26 16.04
CA GLN A 320 9.19 21.53 16.98
C GLN A 320 9.82 22.46 18.03
N LEU A 321 10.25 23.66 17.63
CA LEU A 321 10.76 24.69 18.53
C LEU A 321 9.67 25.18 19.51
N LEU A 322 8.45 25.36 19.02
CA LEU A 322 7.30 25.76 19.85
C LEU A 322 6.88 24.68 20.87
N LEU A 323 7.14 23.40 20.56
CA LEU A 323 6.80 22.28 21.44
C LEU A 323 7.91 21.94 22.45
N THR A 324 9.13 22.45 22.26
CA THR A 324 10.22 22.26 23.21
C THR A 324 10.05 23.23 24.38
N PRO A 325 10.00 22.74 25.63
CA PRO A 325 9.92 23.61 26.80
C PRO A 325 11.11 24.58 26.81
N LEU A 326 10.86 25.83 27.23
CA LEU A 326 11.93 26.80 27.43
C LEU A 326 12.85 26.30 28.54
N SER A 327 14.15 26.38 28.30
CA SER A 327 15.15 26.22 29.36
C SER A 327 15.05 27.37 30.36
N ASP A 328 15.51 27.17 31.59
CA ASP A 328 15.46 28.18 32.65
C ASP A 328 16.13 29.50 32.21
N ALA A 329 17.25 29.41 31.46
CA ALA A 329 17.93 30.56 30.89
C ALA A 329 17.06 31.33 29.87
N GLU A 330 16.32 30.64 29.00
CA GLU A 330 15.41 31.29 28.04
C GLU A 330 14.19 31.91 28.73
N GLN A 331 13.74 31.34 29.87
CA GLN A 331 12.66 31.91 30.68
C GLN A 331 13.11 33.22 31.35
N GLU A 332 14.30 33.22 31.96
CA GLU A 332 14.92 34.43 32.52
C GLU A 332 15.13 35.50 31.44
N GLU A 333 15.63 35.10 30.27
CA GLU A 333 15.82 36.00 29.13
C GLU A 333 14.50 36.62 28.69
N TYR A 334 13.41 35.87 28.62
CA TYR A 334 12.09 36.41 28.27
C TYR A 334 11.61 37.45 29.29
N VAL A 335 11.78 37.19 30.60
CA VAL A 335 11.40 38.14 31.67
C VAL A 335 12.22 39.43 31.59
N LEU A 336 13.53 39.30 31.34
CA LEU A 336 14.43 40.45 31.14
C LEU A 336 14.05 41.23 29.88
N LEU A 337 13.81 40.55 28.76
CA LEU A 337 13.44 41.17 27.49
C LEU A 337 12.09 41.90 27.60
N LYS A 338 11.10 41.32 28.29
CA LYS A 338 9.80 41.95 28.60
C LYS A 338 9.96 43.25 29.38
N SER A 339 10.83 43.24 30.39
CA SER A 339 11.12 44.42 31.21
C SER A 339 11.86 45.48 30.40
N ARG A 340 12.82 45.08 29.56
CA ARG A 340 13.59 45.96 28.67
C ARG A 340 12.72 46.60 27.59
N MET A 341 11.77 45.87 27.01
CA MET A 341 10.80 46.43 26.06
C MET A 341 9.89 47.49 26.69
N LYS A 342 9.46 47.30 27.95
CA LYS A 342 8.71 48.33 28.69
C LYS A 342 9.56 49.58 28.90
N TRP A 343 10.83 49.40 29.27
CA TRP A 343 11.78 50.50 29.43
C TRP A 343 12.02 51.26 28.12
N TRP A 344 12.29 50.58 27.00
CA TRP A 344 12.45 51.22 25.69
C TRP A 344 11.23 52.01 25.25
N LYS A 345 10.01 51.49 25.51
CA LYS A 345 8.77 52.23 25.26
C LYS A 345 8.72 53.53 26.08
N SER A 346 9.11 53.49 27.35
CA SER A 346 9.16 54.70 28.20
C SER A 346 10.20 55.72 27.76
N LYS A 347 11.26 55.29 27.08
CA LYS A 347 12.34 56.15 26.56
C LYS A 347 12.13 56.58 25.10
N GLY A 348 11.07 56.12 24.43
CA GLY A 348 10.83 56.40 23.01
C GLY A 348 11.85 55.74 22.06
N GLU A 349 12.53 54.67 22.49
CA GLU A 349 13.56 53.98 21.70
C GLU A 349 12.94 52.96 20.72
N TYR A 350 12.16 53.44 19.76
CA TYR A 350 11.41 52.60 18.82
C TYR A 350 12.30 51.69 17.94
N LYS A 351 13.52 52.12 17.63
CA LYS A 351 14.48 51.32 16.85
C LYS A 351 14.88 50.05 17.60
N ASN A 352 15.07 50.14 18.92
CA ASN A 352 15.39 48.97 19.76
C ASN A 352 14.21 48.03 19.91
N ILE A 353 12.98 48.57 19.96
CA ILE A 353 11.75 47.78 19.95
C ILE A 353 11.63 46.99 18.64
N GLN A 354 11.81 47.64 17.49
CA GLN A 354 11.66 47.00 16.18
C GLN A 354 12.70 45.89 15.97
N ASN A 355 13.95 46.12 16.35
CA ASN A 355 15.02 45.12 16.22
C ASN A 355 14.80 43.87 17.09
N ASN A 356 14.10 44.02 18.22
CA ASN A 356 13.87 42.93 19.17
C ASN A 356 12.45 42.34 19.10
N GLN A 357 11.59 42.86 18.23
CA GLN A 357 10.18 42.47 18.18
C GLN A 357 9.97 41.01 17.75
N ALA A 358 10.77 40.52 16.80
CA ALA A 358 10.71 39.13 16.33
C ALA A 358 11.15 38.15 17.44
N HIS A 359 12.25 38.45 18.12
CA HIS A 359 12.77 37.62 19.21
C HIS A 359 11.82 37.58 20.41
N PHE A 360 11.23 38.73 20.76
CA PHE A 360 10.24 38.80 21.82
C PHE A 360 8.95 38.03 21.49
N ALA A 361 8.48 38.08 20.23
CA ALA A 361 7.32 37.32 19.79
C ALA A 361 7.57 35.80 19.87
N GLU A 362 8.75 35.34 19.46
CA GLU A 362 9.13 33.93 19.50
C GLU A 362 9.20 33.38 20.93
N LEU A 363 9.87 34.10 21.84
CA LEU A 363 9.93 33.71 23.25
C LEU A 363 8.56 33.81 23.94
N GLY A 364 7.75 34.82 23.59
CA GLY A 364 6.41 35.02 24.13
C GLY A 364 5.43 33.89 23.78
N ASP A 365 5.45 33.42 22.52
CA ASP A 365 4.62 32.29 22.09
C ASP A 365 5.00 30.99 22.84
N ARG A 366 6.30 30.75 23.05
CA ARG A 366 6.79 29.59 23.82
C ARG A 366 6.47 29.69 25.32
N TYR A 367 6.56 30.88 25.90
CA TYR A 367 6.32 31.12 27.34
C TYR A 367 4.82 31.01 27.69
N SER A 368 3.93 31.51 26.82
CA SER A 368 2.48 31.35 26.99
C SER A 368 2.03 29.88 27.04
N LEU A 369 2.71 29.02 26.27
CA LEU A 369 2.53 27.57 26.28
C LEU A 369 3.03 26.90 27.57
N TYR A 370 4.02 27.50 28.25
CA TYR A 370 4.55 27.04 29.53
C TYR A 370 3.60 27.37 30.69
N GLU A 371 3.18 28.64 30.83
CA GLU A 371 2.21 29.06 31.86
C GLU A 371 0.90 28.26 31.77
N SER A 372 0.46 27.96 30.55
CA SER A 372 -0.73 27.13 30.30
C SER A 372 -0.59 25.68 30.79
N LYS A 373 0.63 25.14 30.89
CA LYS A 373 0.89 23.77 31.39
C LYS A 373 0.99 23.72 32.91
N GLU A 374 1.68 24.67 33.54
CA GLU A 374 1.76 24.74 35.01
C GLU A 374 0.39 24.96 35.65
N PHE A 375 -0.46 25.80 35.03
CA PHE A 375 -1.84 26.00 35.48
C PHE A 375 -2.67 24.70 35.48
N THR A 376 -2.38 23.77 34.56
CA THR A 376 -3.07 22.47 34.51
C THR A 376 -2.51 21.41 35.48
N GLN A 377 -1.26 21.53 35.91
CA GLN A 377 -0.66 20.61 36.90
C GLN A 377 -0.95 21.05 38.35
N GLY A 378 -1.04 22.36 38.62
CA GLY A 378 -1.45 22.87 39.92
C GLY A 378 -2.91 22.56 40.29
N ALA A 379 -3.80 22.46 39.29
CA ALA A 379 -5.21 22.15 39.51
C ALA A 379 -5.51 20.69 39.90
N THR A 380 -4.56 19.76 39.72
CA THR A 380 -4.72 18.34 40.07
C THR A 380 -4.07 17.94 41.40
N GLY A 381 -3.38 18.87 42.08
CA GLY A 381 -2.62 18.59 43.32
C GLY A 381 -3.32 18.98 44.63
N SER A 382 -4.53 19.55 44.60
CA SER A 382 -5.21 20.10 45.79
C SER A 382 -6.61 19.52 46.01
N ILE A 383 -6.75 18.19 45.91
CA ILE A 383 -7.95 17.48 46.42
C ILE A 383 -7.44 16.30 47.25
N GLY A 384 -7.22 16.52 48.55
CA GLY A 384 -6.83 15.43 49.44
C GLY A 384 -6.08 15.86 50.70
N ALA A 385 -6.60 16.80 51.48
CA ALA A 385 -6.32 16.93 52.91
C ALA A 385 -7.22 18.02 53.52
N GLN A 386 -8.41 17.64 54.00
CA GLN A 386 -9.13 18.19 55.16
C GLN A 386 -10.59 17.74 55.11
N GLY A 387 -11.05 17.07 56.18
CA GLY A 387 -12.43 16.67 56.43
C GLY A 387 -12.64 15.17 56.45
#